data_AF-A0A6L7LC05-F1
#
_entry.id   AF-A0A6L7LC05-F1
#
_cell.length_a   1.000
_cell.length_b   1.000
_cell.length_c   1.000
_cell.angle_alpha   90.00
_cell.angle_beta   90.00
_cell.angle_gamma   90.00
#
_symmetry.space_group_name_H-M   'P 1'
#
loop_
_entity.id
_entity.type
_entity.pdbx_description
1 polymer ?
#
loop_
_entity_poly.entity_id
_entity_poly.type
_entity_poly.pdbx_seq_one_letter_code
_entity_poly.pdbx_strand_id
1 'polypeptide(L)' 'MDRPERALVVTPHPDDAEIGCGGTVASWISQGTEVFYVLCT' A
#
# COMPACT_ATOMS: atom_id res chain seq x y z
N MET A 1 -7.86 -14.58 3.25
CA MET A 1 -6.48 -14.13 3.52
C MET A 1 -6.62 -13.04 4.55
N ASP A 2 -5.91 -13.11 5.67
CA ASP A 2 -6.05 -12.08 6.70
C ASP A 2 -5.49 -10.76 6.17
N ARG A 3 -6.16 -9.64 6.46
CA ARG A 3 -5.76 -8.30 6.01
C ARG A 3 -5.65 -7.38 7.23
N PRO A 4 -4.79 -6.36 7.20
CA PRO A 4 -4.77 -5.37 8.26
C PRO A 4 -6.00 -4.47 8.20
N GLU A 5 -6.39 -3.90 9.34
CA GLU A 5 -7.38 -2.81 9.37
C GLU A 5 -6.81 -1.53 8.74
N ARG A 6 -5.54 -1.22 9.04
CA ARG A 6 -4.79 -0.07 8.51
C ARG A 6 -3.39 -0.47 8.05
N ALA A 7 -2.90 0.14 6.98
CA ALA A 7 -1.54 -0.06 6.48
C ALA A 7 -0.86 1.27 6.10
N LEU A 8 0.47 1.33 6.29
CA LEU A 8 1.33 2.43 5.87
C LEU A 8 2.37 1.92 4.89
N VAL A 9 2.38 2.45 3.66
CA VAL A 9 3.37 2.16 2.63
C VAL A 9 4.41 3.27 2.64
N VAL A 10 5.67 2.93 2.93
CA VAL A 10 6.79 3.88 2.88
C VAL A 10 7.57 3.61 1.60
N THR A 11 7.67 4.61 0.72
CA THR A 11 8.19 4.45 -0.64
C THR A 11 9.21 5.55 -0.96
N PRO A 12 10.38 5.23 -1.55
CA PRO A 12 11.39 6.25 -1.84
C PRO A 12 10.93 7.22 -2.93
N HIS A 13 10.60 6.72 -4.12
CA HIS A 13 10.21 7.53 -5.28
C HIS A 13 8.74 7.33 -5.65
N PRO A 14 8.17 8.20 -6.51
CA PRO A 14 6.86 7.98 -7.09
C PRO A 14 6.95 6.85 -8.12
N ASP A 15 6.27 5.71 -7.86
CA ASP A 15 6.16 4.46 -8.65
C ASP A 15 6.62 3.19 -7.89
N ASP A 16 7.54 3.34 -6.96
CA ASP A 16 8.18 2.22 -6.25
C ASP A 16 7.15 1.33 -5.53
N ALA A 17 6.11 1.94 -4.96
CA ALA A 17 5.03 1.23 -4.28
C ALA A 17 4.11 0.47 -5.26
N GLU A 18 3.79 1.05 -6.42
CA GLU A 18 3.00 0.43 -7.48
C GLU A 18 3.72 -0.80 -8.04
N ILE A 19 5.02 -0.68 -8.29
CA ILE A 19 5.87 -1.75 -8.84
C ILE A 19 6.12 -2.84 -7.79
N GLY A 20 6.45 -2.44 -6.56
CA GLY A 20 6.86 -3.36 -5.50
C GLY A 20 5.71 -4.08 -4.80
N CYS A 21 4.58 -3.39 -4.57
CA CYS A 21 3.49 -3.93 -3.76
C CYS A 21 2.08 -3.50 -4.20
N GLY A 22 1.92 -2.91 -5.39
CA GLY A 22 0.64 -2.37 -5.85
C GLY A 22 -0.50 -3.39 -5.86
N GLY A 23 -0.22 -4.65 -6.25
CA GLY A 23 -1.21 -5.73 -6.22
C GLY A 23 -1.68 -6.08 -4.79
N THR A 24 -0.76 -6.09 -3.83
CA THR A 24 -1.09 -6.33 -2.41
C THR A 24 -1.91 -5.19 -1.84
N VAL A 25 -1.50 -3.94 -2.11
CA VAL A 25 -2.23 -2.74 -1.66
C VAL A 25 -3.64 -2.73 -2.25
N ALA A 26 -3.78 -2.96 -3.56
CA ALA A 26 -5.08 -3.02 -4.21
C ALA A 26 -5.99 -4.11 -3.62
N SER A 27 -5.43 -5.30 -3.37
CA SER A 27 -6.17 -6.39 -2.72
C SER A 27 -6.66 -6.00 -1.32
N TRP A 28 -5.80 -5.39 -0.50
CA TRP A 28 -6.17 -4.94 0.85
C TRP A 28 -7.22 -3.82 0.83
N ILE A 29 -7.07 -2.83 -0.04
CA ILE A 29 -8.07 -1.75 -0.22
C ILE A 29 -9.43 -2.37 -0.61
N SER A 30 -9.45 -3.31 -1.56
CA SER A 30 -10.71 -3.95 -2.01
C SER A 30 -11.44 -4.72 -0.90
N GLN A 31 -10.71 -5.14 0.13
CA GLN A 31 -11.26 -5.85 1.27
C GLN A 31 -11.59 -4.91 2.44
N GLY A 32 -11.23 -3.63 2.36
CA GLY A 32 -11.56 -2.59 3.34
C GLY A 32 -10.41 -2.20 4.28
N THR A 33 -9.15 -2.40 3.90
CA THR A 33 -7.99 -1.82 4.60
C THR A 33 -7.87 -0.33 4.27
N GLU A 34 -7.69 0.50 5.29
CA GLU A 34 -7.34 1.91 5.11
C GLU A 34 -5.82 2.03 4.87
N VAL A 35 -5.43 2.55 3.70
CA VAL A 35 -4.01 2.60 3.28
C VAL A 35 -3.53 4.05 3.19
N PHE A 36 -2.37 4.30 3.79
CA PHE A 36 -1.66 5.58 3.74
C PHE A 36 -0.30 5.40 3.07
N TYR A 37 0.18 6.45 2.41
CA TYR A 37 1.47 6.47 1.75
C TYR A 37 2.37 7.53 2.37
N VAL A 38 3.63 7.19 2.59
CA VAL A 38 4.73 8.13 2.83
C VAL A 38 5.65 8.04 1.61
N LEU A 39 5.60 9.07 0.79
CA LEU A 39 6.54 9.28 -0.30
C LEU A 39 7.72 10.10 0.23
N CYS A 40 8.93 9.55 0.14
CA CYS A 40 10.11 10.19 0.69
C CYS A 40 10.64 11.33 -0.19
N THR A 41 10.57 11.19 -1.52
CA THR A 41 11.11 12.16 -2.50
C THR A 41 10.21 12.34 -3.70
#